data_AF-A0A419WPF9-F1
#
_entry.id   AF-A0A419WPF9-F1
#
_cell.length_a   1.000
_cell.length_b   1.000
_cell.length_c   1.000
_cell.angle_alpha   90.00
_cell.angle_beta   90.00
_cell.angle_gamma   90.00
#
_symmetry.space_group_name_H-M   'P 1'
#
loop_
_entity.id
_entity.type
_entity.pdbx_description
1 polymer ?
#
loop_
_entity_poly.entity_id
_entity_poly.type
_entity_poly.pdbx_seq_one_letter_code
_entity_poly.pdbx_strand_id
1 'polypeptide(L)' 'MFRAILPEGQIVCERYDHADEGLELYDEDDEFIGFVPYANLHALVDEDAYGEDERSIM' A
#
# COMPACT_ATOMS: atom_id res chain seq x y z
N MET A 1 3.51 -8.38 0.89
CA MET A 1 3.07 -7.48 1.99
C MET A 1 3.22 -6.02 1.55
N PHE A 2 2.21 -5.16 1.71
CA PHE A 2 2.21 -3.78 1.23
C PHE A 2 2.44 -2.76 2.35
N ARG A 3 2.97 -1.59 1.99
CA ARG A 3 3.22 -0.48 2.91
C ARG A 3 2.84 0.85 2.27
N ALA A 4 1.82 1.48 2.84
CA ALA A 4 1.40 2.83 2.48
C ALA A 4 2.25 3.86 3.25
N ILE A 5 2.91 4.74 2.52
CA ILE A 5 3.69 5.87 3.05
C ILE A 5 2.80 7.12 3.03
N LEU A 6 2.56 7.69 4.20
CA LEU A 6 1.80 8.91 4.41
C LEU A 6 2.70 10.00 5.03
N PRO A 7 2.33 11.29 4.94
CA PRO A 7 3.03 12.35 5.65
C PRO A 7 2.94 12.21 7.19
N GLU A 8 1.89 11.56 7.70
CA GLU A 8 1.66 11.35 9.14
C GLU A 8 2.31 10.07 9.68
N GLY A 9 2.79 9.17 8.80
CA GLY A 9 3.36 7.89 9.20
C GLY A 9 3.35 6.86 8.08
N GLN A 10 3.38 5.59 8.46
CA GLN A 10 3.35 4.45 7.54
C GLN A 10 2.32 3.44 8.03
N ILE A 11 1.60 2.82 7.10
CA ILE A 11 0.66 1.74 7.41
C ILE A 11 1.12 0.50 6.64
N VAL A 12 1.18 -0.63 7.34
CA VAL A 12 1.49 -1.93 6.76
C VAL A 12 0.18 -2.67 6.58
N CYS A 13 -0.01 -3.31 5.43
CA CYS A 13 -1.24 -4.00 5.04
C CYS A 13 -0.91 -5.19 4.13
N GLU A 14 -1.70 -6.24 4.16
CA GLU A 14 -1.53 -7.42 3.31
C GLU A 14 -2.27 -7.28 1.99
N ARG A 15 -3.39 -6.55 1.98
CA ARG A 15 -4.14 -6.23 0.76
C ARG A 15 -4.61 -4.77 0.78
N TYR A 16 -4.80 -4.22 -0.41
CA TYR A 16 -5.44 -2.92 -0.58
C TYR A 16 -6.49 -3.00 -1.68
N ASP A 17 -7.54 -2.19 -1.55
CA ASP A 17 -8.58 -2.03 -2.57
C ASP A 17 -8.68 -0.56 -2.99
N HIS A 18 -9.05 -0.33 -4.25
CA HIS A 18 -9.14 1.00 -4.83
C HIS A 18 -10.57 1.51 -4.68
N ALA A 19 -10.76 2.45 -3.77
CA ALA A 19 -12.00 3.19 -3.63
C ALA A 19 -11.97 4.48 -4.48
N ASP A 20 -13.14 5.11 -4.63
CA ASP A 20 -13.28 6.37 -5.37
C ASP A 20 -12.40 7.51 -4.82
N GLU A 21 -12.19 7.56 -3.51
CA GLU A 21 -11.50 8.67 -2.83
C GLU A 21 -10.14 8.27 -2.23
N GLY A 22 -9.75 7.00 -2.32
CA GLY A 22 -8.52 6.51 -1.68
C GLY A 22 -8.31 5.00 -1.81
N LEU A 23 -7.49 4.47 -0.92
CA LEU A 23 -7.22 3.05 -0.77
C LEU A 23 -7.78 2.55 0.55
N GLU A 24 -8.51 1.44 0.50
CA GLU A 24 -8.91 0.68 1.67
C GLU A 24 -7.86 -0.40 1.94
N LEU A 25 -7.33 -0.44 3.15
CA LEU A 25 -6.27 -1.36 3.55
C LEU A 25 -6.87 -2.50 4.37
N TYR A 26 -6.41 -3.72 4.08
CA TYR A 26 -6.84 -4.96 4.71
C TYR A 26 -5.64 -5.78 5.18
N ASP A 27 -5.84 -6.53 6.25
CA ASP A 27 -4.85 -7.44 6.84
C ASP A 27 -4.97 -8.87 6.29
N GLU A 28 -4.21 -9.83 6.85
CA GLU A 28 -4.15 -11.22 6.38
C GLU A 28 -5.50 -11.95 6.47
N ASP A 29 -6.33 -11.55 7.45
CA ASP A 29 -7.68 -12.08 7.67
C ASP A 29 -8.78 -11.37 6.85
N ASP A 30 -8.41 -10.58 5.83
CA ASP A 30 -9.35 -9.73 5.08
C ASP A 30 -10.05 -8.67 5.96
N GLU A 31 -9.51 -8.40 7.16
CA GLU A 31 -10.05 -7.41 8.10
C GLU A 31 -9.62 -5.99 7.70
N PHE A 32 -10.59 -5.07 7.69
CA PHE A 32 -10.32 -3.67 7.39
C PHE A 32 -9.51 -3.01 8.50
N ILE A 33 -8.29 -2.58 8.16
CA ILE A 33 -7.35 -1.95 9.11
C ILE A 33 -7.30 -0.44 8.97
N GLY A 34 -7.65 0.12 7.81
CA GLY A 34 -7.70 1.57 7.64
C GLY A 34 -7.96 2.04 6.22
N PHE A 35 -8.32 3.32 6.09
CA PHE A 35 -8.52 3.98 4.81
C PHE A 35 -7.49 5.10 4.63
N VAL A 36 -6.86 5.13 3.45
CA VAL A 36 -5.87 6.14 3.07
C VAL A 36 -6.38 6.93 1.87
N PRO A 37 -6.74 8.21 2.03
CA PRO A 37 -7.15 9.04 0.90
C PRO A 37 -5.98 9.31 -0.05
N TYR A 38 -6.24 9.37 -1.36
CA TYR A 38 -5.18 9.63 -2.37
C TYR A 38 -4.45 10.95 -2.13
N ALA A 39 -5.13 11.95 -1.54
CA ALA A 39 -4.52 13.22 -1.17
C ALA A 39 -3.35 13.07 -0.18
N ASN A 40 -3.36 12.02 0.64
CA ASN A 40 -2.34 11.75 1.66
C ASN A 40 -1.46 10.54 1.30
N LEU A 41 -1.76 9.83 0.20
CA LEU A 41 -0.98 8.68 -0.24
C LEU A 41 0.25 9.18 -1.00
N HIS A 42 1.41 9.06 -0.38
CA HIS A 42 2.67 9.50 -0.98
C HIS A 42 3.30 8.40 -1.85
N ALA A 43 3.26 7.16 -1.37
CA ALA A 43 3.68 5.97 -2.11
C ALA A 43 3.03 4.72 -1.50
N LEU A 44 2.76 3.72 -2.34
CA LEU A 44 2.44 2.36 -1.92
C LEU A 44 3.59 1.47 -2.35
N VAL A 45 4.23 0.80 -1.39
CA VAL A 45 5.37 -0.09 -1.62
C VAL A 45 4.90 -1.51 -1.41
N ASP A 46 5.09 -2.38 -2.39
CA ASP A 46 4.92 -3.82 -2.20
C ASP A 46 6.27 -4.44 -1.85
N GLU A 47 6.40 -4.99 -0.64
CA GLU A 47 7.62 -5.65 -0.18
C GLU A 47 7.88 -6.95 -0.95
N ASP A 48 6.85 -7.58 -1.54
CA ASP A 48 7.01 -8.77 -2.38
C ASP A 48 7.51 -8.43 -3.79
N ALA A 49 6.99 -7.36 -4.41
CA ALA A 49 7.42 -6.92 -5.74
C ALA A 49 8.87 -6.44 -5.78
N TYR A 50 9.45 -6.03 -4.64
CA TYR A 50 10.87 -5.73 -4.54
C TYR A 50 11.77 -6.99 -4.52
N GLY A 51 11.18 -8.19 -4.51
CA GLY A 51 11.89 -9.47 -4.63
C GLY A 51 12.14 -9.95 -6.07
N GLU A 52 11.36 -9.49 -7.06
CA GLU A 52 11.38 -10.13 -8.39
C GLU A 52 11.53 -9.21 -9.61
N ASP A 53 11.45 -7.86 -9.49
CA ASP A 53 11.68 -7.01 -10.66
C ASP A 53 13.13 -6.53 -10.74
N GLU A 54 13.92 -7.38 -11.40
CA GLU A 54 15.10 -7.05 -12.19
C GLU A 54 14.91 -5.71 -12.93
N ARG A 55 15.22 -4.58 -12.27
CA ARG A 55 15.37 -3.31 -12.97
C ARG A 55 16.63 -3.38 -13.83
N SER A 56 16.46 -3.94 -15.02
CA SER A 56 17.11 -3.48 -16.25
C SER A 56 17.05 -1.96 -16.28
N ILE A 57 18.19 -1.32 -16.08
CA ILE A 57 18.39 0.08 -16.44
C ILE A 57 19.15 0.05 -17.77
N MET A 58 18.43 0.45 -18.82
CA MET A 58 18.80 0.76 -20.22
C MET A 58 20.20 0.41 -20.73
#